data_AF-A0AAW4DRP5-F1
#
_entry.id   AF-A0AAW4DRP5-F1
#
_cell.length_a   1.000
_cell.length_b   1.000
_cell.length_c   1.000
_cell.angle_alpha   90.00
_cell.angle_beta   90.00
_cell.angle_gamma   90.00
#
_symmetry.space_group_name_H-M   'P 1'
#
loop_
_entity.id
_entity.type
_entity.pdbx_description
1 polymer ?
#
loop_
_entity_poly.entity_id
_entity_poly.type
_entity_poly.pdbx_seq_one_letter_code
_entity_poly.pdbx_strand_id
1 'polypeptide(L)'
;MKFKVFDTSLEGRGHAIGSFTLEDLMNDWLSKHKNVDIKSVHMQECLNGQLIVLVMYEEKRNRHLQQKKFNLSEGEDPNEFMKNHDVVNVSTLRDEGWDELTTVVTYEDEEND
;
A
#
# COMPACT_ATOMS: atom_id res chain seq x y z
N MET A 1 -0.22 11.74 1.30
CA MET A 1 -0.57 12.07 2.71
C MET A 1 0.54 12.95 3.25
N LYS A 2 0.26 14.04 3.98
CA LYS A 2 1.30 14.89 4.59
C LYS A 2 1.42 14.52 6.06
N PHE A 3 2.62 14.14 6.51
CA PHE A 3 2.89 13.82 7.91
C PHE A 3 3.07 15.12 8.71
N LYS A 4 2.56 15.16 9.93
CA LYS A 4 2.77 16.27 10.87
C LYS A 4 3.31 15.71 12.18
N VAL A 5 4.47 16.19 12.60
CA VAL A 5 5.02 15.90 13.92
C VAL A 5 4.32 16.80 14.93
N PHE A 6 3.66 16.21 15.92
CA PHE A 6 3.19 16.92 17.10
C PHE A 6 4.14 16.58 18.24
N ASP A 7 5.22 17.35 18.35
CA ASP A 7 6.12 17.27 19.49
C ASP A 7 5.85 18.47 20.41
N THR A 8 5.18 18.21 21.54
CA THR A 8 4.88 19.21 22.57
C THR A 8 6.10 19.56 23.44
N SER A 9 7.24 18.88 23.24
CA SER A 9 8.52 19.22 23.87
C SER A 9 9.44 20.06 22.97
N LEU A 10 9.12 20.18 21.67
CA LEU A 10 9.86 20.97 20.69
C LEU A 10 9.23 22.32 20.34
N GLU A 11 8.05 22.66 20.87
CA GLU A 11 7.51 24.02 20.78
C GLU A 11 8.47 25.00 21.48
N GLY A 12 9.32 25.65 20.68
CA GLY A 12 10.28 26.66 21.13
C GLY A 12 11.76 26.31 20.94
N ARG A 13 12.10 25.10 20.46
CA ARG A 13 13.49 24.73 20.16
C ARG A 13 13.65 24.37 18.69
N GLY A 14 13.66 25.40 17.84
CA GLY A 14 14.05 25.28 16.44
C GLY A 14 15.48 24.77 16.30
N HIS A 15 15.67 23.45 16.31
CA HIS A 15 16.94 22.83 15.99
C HIS A 15 16.91 22.44 14.51
N ALA A 16 17.46 23.35 13.69
CA ALA A 16 17.89 23.02 12.35
C ALA A 16 19.08 22.05 12.47
N ILE A 17 18.82 20.75 12.32
CA ILE A 17 19.87 19.78 12.03
C ILE A 17 20.24 19.99 10.56
N GLY A 18 21.10 20.98 10.26
CA GLY A 18 21.62 21.25 8.91
C GLY A 18 20.54 21.40 7.83
N SER A 19 20.04 22.62 7.61
CA SER A 19 19.13 23.02 6.51
C SER A 19 17.81 22.25 6.31
N PHE A 20 17.58 21.12 6.97
CA PHE A 20 16.37 20.30 6.81
C PHE A 20 15.79 19.95 8.18
N THR A 21 14.48 20.11 8.33
CA THR A 21 13.77 19.65 9.53
C THR A 21 13.55 18.14 9.45
N LEU A 22 13.35 17.48 10.60
CA LEU A 22 12.95 16.06 10.61
C LEU A 22 11.66 15.83 9.81
N GLU A 23 10.75 16.81 9.82
CA GLU A 23 9.55 16.81 9.01
C GLU A 23 9.87 16.77 7.51
N ASP A 24 10.87 17.52 7.03
CA ASP A 24 11.31 17.49 5.63
C ASP A 24 11.89 16.11 5.25
N LEU A 25 12.74 15.54 6.12
CA LEU A 25 13.34 14.23 5.90
C LEU A 25 12.28 13.12 5.84
N MET A 26 11.30 13.14 6.75
CA MET A 26 10.21 12.17 6.76
C MET A 26 9.29 12.33 5.55
N ASN A 27 8.99 13.57 5.14
CA ASN A 27 8.17 13.81 3.97
C ASN A 27 8.88 13.40 2.66
N ASP A 28 10.20 13.62 2.52
CA ASP A 28 10.97 13.10 1.37
C ASP A 28 10.95 11.56 1.33
N TRP A 29 11.16 10.90 2.48
CA TRP A 29 11.11 9.45 2.56
C TRP A 29 9.72 8.89 2.18
N LEU A 30 8.64 9.49 2.72
CA LEU A 30 7.27 9.11 2.40
C LEU A 30 6.88 9.39 0.94
N SER A 31 7.49 10.39 0.31
CA SER A 31 7.24 10.66 -1.12
C SER A 31 7.74 9.54 -2.02
N LYS A 32 8.80 8.83 -1.58
CA LYS A 32 9.42 7.68 -2.26
C LYS A 32 8.77 6.35 -1.86
N HIS A 33 8.18 6.28 -0.67
CA HIS A 33 7.52 5.09 -0.11
C HIS A 33 6.02 5.33 0.05
N LYS A 34 5.30 5.48 -1.07
CA LYS A 34 3.86 5.80 -1.07
C LYS A 34 2.97 4.69 -0.48
N ASN A 35 3.54 3.50 -0.34
CA ASN A 35 2.85 2.26 -0.01
C ASN A 35 2.96 1.96 1.50
N VAL A 36 3.31 2.93 2.33
CA VAL A 36 3.48 2.71 3.78
C VAL A 36 2.47 3.53 4.57
N ASP A 37 1.90 2.90 5.59
CA ASP A 37 1.08 3.52 6.61
C ASP A 37 1.90 3.65 7.88
N ILE A 38 2.26 4.87 8.28
CA ILE A 38 2.95 5.09 9.55
C ILE A 38 1.95 4.83 10.68
N LYS A 39 2.27 3.88 11.56
CA LYS A 39 1.45 3.53 12.74
C LYS A 39 1.92 4.27 13.98
N SER A 40 3.22 4.48 14.12
CA SER A 40 3.79 5.13 15.29
C SER A 40 5.14 5.77 14.95
N VAL A 41 5.41 6.91 15.60
CA VAL A 41 6.71 7.58 15.55
C VAL A 41 7.13 7.88 16.98
N HIS A 42 8.34 7.48 17.35
CA HIS A 42 8.92 7.74 18.66
C HIS A 42 10.21 8.51 18.49
N MET A 43 10.37 9.58 19.27
CA MET A 43 11.53 10.45 19.21
C MET A 43 12.19 10.46 20.59
N GLN A 44 13.52 10.35 20.60
CA GLN A 44 14.32 10.43 21.81
C GLN A 44 15.58 11.24 21.54
N GLU A 45 15.77 12.31 22.32
CA GLU A 45 17.03 13.05 22.34
C GLU A 45 18.03 12.31 23.24
N CYS A 46 19.20 12.01 22.70
CA CYS A 46 20.31 11.41 23.43
C CYS A 46 21.10 12.47 24.21
N LEU A 47 21.84 12.01 25.21
CA LEU A 47 22.64 12.87 26.10
C LEU A 47 23.71 13.72 25.38
N ASN A 48 24.04 13.41 24.13
CA ASN A 48 24.97 14.14 23.27
C ASN A 48 24.26 15.08 22.26
N GLY A 49 22.96 15.32 22.42
CA GLY A 49 22.17 16.15 21.51
C GLY A 49 21.83 15.48 20.17
N GLN A 50 22.11 14.17 20.01
CA GLN A 50 21.64 13.41 18.85
C GLN A 50 20.16 13.09 19.00
N LEU A 51 19.39 13.23 17.93
CA LEU A 51 17.99 12.85 17.89
C LEU A 51 17.85 11.44 17.28
N ILE A 52 17.30 10.50 18.03
CA ILE A 52 16.90 9.18 17.53
C ILE A 52 15.41 9.21 17.21
N VAL A 53 15.06 8.73 16.02
CA VAL A 53 13.67 8.62 15.54
C VAL A 53 13.41 7.17 15.16
N LEU A 54 12.44 6.55 15.82
CA LEU A 54 11.95 5.22 15.51
C LEU A 54 10.60 5.35 14.81
N VAL A 55 10.47 4.79 13.61
CA VAL A 55 9.23 4.78 12.83
C VAL A 55 8.73 3.35 12.70
N MET A 56 7.54 3.08 13.22
CA MET A 56 6.81 1.86 12.93
C MET A 56 5.83 2.13 11.81
N TYR A 57 5.91 1.34 10.75
CA TYR A 57 4.99 1.42 9.62
C TYR A 57 4.47 0.04 9.26
N GLU A 58 3.32 0.04 8.61
CA GLU A 58 2.75 -1.12 7.93
C GLU A 58 2.82 -0.84 6.44
N GLU A 59 3.37 -1.77 5.66
CA GLU A 59 3.26 -1.69 4.22
C GLU A 59 1.79 -1.90 3.86
N LYS A 60 1.17 -0.87 3.29
CA LYS A 60 -0.07 -1.03 2.55
C LYS A 60 0.28 -1.95 1.41
N ARG A 61 -0.13 -3.21 1.51
CA ARG A 61 -0.11 -4.08 0.34
C ARG A 61 -0.98 -3.36 -0.69
N ASN A 62 -0.35 -2.79 -1.71
CA ASN A 62 -1.03 -2.30 -2.91
C ASN A 62 -1.55 -3.54 -3.62
N ARG A 63 -2.58 -4.16 -3.05
CA ARG A 63 -3.31 -5.27 -3.63
C ARG A 63 -4.27 -4.62 -4.60
N HIS A 64 -3.79 -4.33 -5.79
CA HIS A 64 -4.65 -3.91 -6.88
C HIS A 64 -5.46 -5.14 -7.26
N LEU A 65 -6.66 -5.24 -6.69
CA LEU A 65 -7.59 -6.30 -7.03
C LEU A 65 -8.11 -6.02 -8.43
N GLN A 66 -7.67 -6.85 -9.37
CA GLN A 66 -8.13 -6.83 -10.74
C GLN A 66 -9.19 -7.92 -10.94
N GLN A 67 -10.05 -7.71 -11.93
CA GLN A 67 -11.06 -8.69 -12.31
C GLN A 67 -10.93 -9.05 -13.78
N LYS A 68 -10.94 -10.35 -14.07
CA LYS A 68 -11.01 -10.87 -15.43
C LYS A 68 -12.22 -11.77 -15.58
N LYS A 69 -13.00 -11.52 -16.63
CA LYS A 69 -14.17 -12.32 -17.00
C LYS A 69 -13.74 -13.37 -18.02
N PHE A 70 -14.33 -14.55 -17.91
CA PHE A 70 -14.14 -15.69 -18.80
C PHE A 70 -15.51 -16.18 -19.28
N ASN A 71 -15.70 -16.29 -20.58
CA ASN A 71 -16.87 -16.90 -21.16
C ASN A 71 -16.60 -18.39 -21.42
N LEU A 72 -17.12 -19.26 -20.55
CA LEU A 72 -16.93 -20.71 -20.67
C LEU A 72 -17.60 -21.27 -21.93
N SER A 73 -18.65 -20.60 -22.40
CA SER A 73 -19.40 -20.98 -23.60
C SER A 73 -18.59 -20.77 -24.88
N GLU A 74 -17.60 -19.87 -24.84
CA GLU A 74 -16.67 -19.59 -25.95
C GLU A 74 -15.40 -20.46 -25.88
N GLY A 75 -15.30 -21.35 -24.88
CA GLY A 75 -14.16 -22.24 -24.70
C GLY A 75 -12.96 -21.61 -23.99
N GLU A 76 -13.13 -20.45 -23.35
CA GLU A 76 -12.08 -19.85 -22.53
C GLU A 76 -11.81 -20.69 -21.27
N ASP A 77 -10.53 -20.97 -20.95
CA ASP A 77 -10.13 -21.72 -19.76
C ASP A 77 -9.62 -20.80 -18.64
N PRO A 78 -10.43 -20.49 -17.62
CA PRO A 78 -9.97 -19.72 -16.47
C PRO A 78 -8.89 -20.45 -15.66
N ASN A 79 -8.77 -21.78 -15.74
CA ASN A 79 -7.81 -22.53 -14.92
C ASN A 79 -6.35 -22.23 -15.29
N GLU A 80 -6.05 -22.01 -16.56
CA GLU A 80 -4.71 -21.61 -16.98
C GLU A 80 -4.35 -20.21 -16.45
N PHE A 81 -5.31 -19.29 -16.45
CA PHE A 81 -5.13 -17.97 -15.87
C PHE A 81 -4.89 -18.04 -14.36
N MET A 82 -5.70 -18.82 -13.63
CA MET A 82 -5.60 -18.95 -12.17
C MET A 82 -4.29 -19.58 -11.69
N LYS A 83 -3.58 -20.34 -12.53
CA LYS A 83 -2.25 -20.91 -12.18
C LYS A 83 -1.15 -19.86 -12.10
N ASN A 84 -1.29 -18.77 -12.84
CA ASN A 84 -0.24 -17.75 -13.02
C ASN A 84 -0.54 -16.44 -12.29
N HIS A 85 -1.67 -16.34 -11.58
CA HIS A 85 -2.09 -15.13 -10.89
C HIS A 85 -2.46 -15.46 -9.43
N ASP A 86 -2.27 -14.49 -8.53
CA ASP A 86 -2.66 -14.66 -7.13
C ASP A 86 -4.18 -14.43 -6.98
N VAL A 87 -4.95 -15.52 -7.10
CA VAL A 87 -6.41 -15.46 -7.13
C VAL A 87 -6.99 -15.30 -5.72
N VAL A 88 -7.79 -14.25 -5.55
CA VAL A 88 -8.50 -13.94 -4.30
C VAL A 88 -9.91 -14.51 -4.30
N ASN A 89 -10.58 -14.50 -5.45
CA ASN A 89 -11.95 -14.96 -5.56
C ASN A 89 -12.30 -15.45 -6.97
N VAL A 90 -13.22 -16.41 -7.06
CA VAL A 90 -13.78 -16.93 -8.30
C VAL A 90 -15.29 -17.03 -8.14
N SER A 91 -16.04 -16.39 -9.02
CA SER A 91 -17.50 -16.47 -9.04
C SER A 91 -18.00 -16.84 -10.42
N THR A 92 -18.93 -17.79 -10.49
CA THR A 92 -19.61 -18.13 -11.74
C THR A 92 -21.02 -17.58 -11.70
N LEU A 93 -21.35 -16.75 -12.67
CA LEU A 93 -22.64 -16.10 -12.85
C LEU A 93 -23.32 -16.72 -14.07
N ARG A 94 -24.62 -16.97 -13.96
CA ARG A 94 -25.47 -17.30 -15.10
C ARG A 94 -26.14 -16.00 -15.52
N ASP A 95 -25.99 -15.60 -16.78
CA ASP A 95 -26.61 -14.37 -17.24
C ASP A 95 -28.13 -14.56 -17.32
N GLU A 96 -28.90 -13.62 -16.76
CA GLU A 96 -30.36 -13.71 -16.71
C GLU A 96 -30.95 -13.39 -18.10
N GLY A 97 -30.88 -14.36 -19.02
CA GLY A 97 -31.45 -14.23 -20.36
C GLY A 97 -30.89 -15.22 -21.38
N TRP A 98 -29.72 -15.79 -21.12
CA TRP A 98 -29.02 -16.75 -22.00
C TRP A 98 -28.43 -17.88 -21.15
N ASP A 99 -28.33 -19.09 -21.71
CA ASP A 99 -27.67 -20.24 -21.05
C ASP A 99 -26.14 -20.09 -20.96
N GLU A 100 -25.64 -18.86 -20.96
CA GLU A 100 -24.22 -18.53 -20.95
C GLU A 100 -23.70 -18.43 -19.51
N LEU A 101 -22.64 -19.20 -19.24
CA LEU A 101 -21.94 -19.20 -17.96
C LEU A 101 -20.71 -18.30 -18.06
N THR A 102 -20.70 -17.23 -17.29
CA THR A 102 -19.54 -16.34 -17.16
C THR A 102 -18.84 -16.59 -15.83
N THR A 103 -17.54 -16.85 -15.86
CA THR A 103 -16.70 -16.91 -14.65
C THR A 103 -15.93 -15.62 -14.48
N VAL A 104 -16.00 -15.01 -13.30
CA VAL A 104 -15.23 -13.82 -12.94
C VAL A 104 -14.16 -14.22 -11.93
N VAL A 105 -12.89 -14.01 -12.30
CA VAL A 105 -11.73 -14.23 -11.43
C VAL A 105 -11.27 -12.87 -10.91
N THR A 106 -11.22 -12.73 -9.58
CA THR A 106 -10.58 -11.58 -8.91
C THR A 106 -9.20 -12.01 -8.44
N TYR A 107 -8.17 -11.25 -8.81
CA TYR A 107 -6.77 -11.56 -8.52
C TYR A 107 -6.01 -10.33 -8.04
N GLU A 108 -4.95 -10.55 -7.27
CA GLU A 108 -3.97 -9.53 -6.89
C GLU A 108 -2.95 -9.39 -8.02
N ASP A 109 -2.80 -8.17 -8.52
CA ASP A 109 -1.68 -7.80 -9.39
C ASP A 109 -0.64 -7.05 -8.55
N GLU A 110 0.60 -7.52 -8.59
CA GLU A 110 1.74 -6.75 -8.09
C GLU A 110 2.00 -5.68 -9.14
N GLU A 111 1.43 -4.49 -8.97
CA GLU A 111 1.71 -3.37 -9.87
C GLU A 111 3.23 -3.13 -9.89
N ASN A 112 3.87 -3.53 -10.99
CA ASN A 112 5.20 -3.12 -11.38
C ASN A 112 5.09 -1.68 -11.90
N ASP A 113 5.23 -0.70 -11.01
CA ASP A 113 5.49 0.70 -11.37
C ASP A 113 6.67 1.27 -10.58
#